data_AF-A0A559M3E4-F1
#
_entry.id   AF-A0A559M3E4-F1
#
_cell.length_a   1.000
_cell.length_b   1.000
_cell.length_c   1.000
_cell.angle_alpha   90.00
_cell.angle_beta   90.00
_cell.angle_gamma   90.00
#
_symmetry.space_group_name_H-M   'P 1'
#
loop_
_entity.id
_entity.type
_entity.pdbx_description
1 polymer ?
#
loop_
_entity_poly.entity_id
_entity_poly.type
_entity_poly.pdbx_seq_one_letter_code
_entity_poly.pdbx_strand_id
1 'polypeptide(L)' 'YKELAKTAVKDGKPYILSLHAGPTKEDQRNQGYTLVAKSEFASEADMWYYDSEDKAHQELKVKLKPLGLEGMMMSKV' A
#
# COMPACT_ATOMS: atom_id res chain seq x y z
N TYR A 1 5.75 1.17 -4.88
CA TYR A 1 4.51 1.47 -5.65
C TYR A 1 4.62 1.16 -7.14
N LYS A 2 5.55 1.73 -7.91
CA LYS A 2 5.70 1.36 -9.35
C LYS A 2 5.95 -0.14 -9.58
N GLU A 3 6.73 -0.77 -8.72
CA GLU A 3 6.98 -2.22 -8.74
C GLU A 3 5.72 -3.00 -8.38
N LEU A 4 5.08 -2.68 -7.25
CA LEU A 4 3.81 -3.25 -6.81
C LEU A 4 2.73 -3.24 -7.90
N ALA A 5 2.56 -2.12 -8.61
CA ALA A 5 1.61 -2.01 -9.72
C ALA A 5 1.89 -2.96 -10.89
N LYS A 6 3.12 -3.46 -11.04
CA LYS A 6 3.51 -4.41 -12.09
C LYS A 6 3.43 -5.87 -11.62
N THR A 7 3.63 -6.12 -10.33
CA THR A 7 3.86 -7.47 -9.81
C THR A 7 2.73 -7.99 -8.92
N ALA A 8 1.83 -7.12 -8.43
CA ALA A 8 0.67 -7.53 -7.65
C ALA A 8 -0.33 -8.28 -8.53
N VAL A 9 -0.48 -9.57 -8.27
CA VAL A 9 -1.40 -10.46 -8.99
C VAL A 9 -2.09 -11.39 -7.99
N LYS A 10 -3.36 -11.69 -8.27
CA LYS A 10 -4.17 -12.69 -7.58
C LYS A 10 -4.57 -13.73 -8.61
N ASP A 11 -4.27 -15.01 -8.35
CA ASP A 11 -4.45 -16.10 -9.32
C ASP A 11 -3.81 -15.84 -10.69
N GLY A 12 -2.65 -15.17 -10.67
CA GLY A 12 -1.88 -14.81 -11.87
C GLY A 12 -2.46 -13.63 -12.68
N LYS A 13 -3.50 -12.94 -12.18
CA LYS A 13 -4.12 -11.79 -12.86
C LYS A 13 -4.00 -10.50 -12.03
N PRO A 14 -3.83 -9.33 -12.67
CA PRO A 14 -3.95 -8.05 -11.98
C PRO A 14 -5.35 -7.88 -11.37
N TYR A 15 -5.41 -7.44 -10.12
CA TYR A 15 -6.68 -7.27 -9.39
C TYR A 15 -6.84 -5.89 -8.75
N ILE A 16 -5.77 -5.08 -8.71
CA ILE A 16 -5.79 -3.72 -8.19
C ILE A 16 -6.23 -2.77 -9.30
N LEU A 17 -7.26 -1.97 -9.05
CA LEU A 17 -7.83 -1.04 -10.04
C LEU A 17 -6.94 0.19 -10.23
N SER A 18 -6.44 0.75 -9.13
CA SER A 18 -5.51 1.88 -9.18
C SER A 18 -4.58 1.92 -7.96
N LEU A 19 -3.37 2.45 -8.17
CA LEU A 19 -2.36 2.65 -7.13
C LEU A 19 -1.71 4.02 -7.29
N HIS A 20 -1.78 4.82 -6.23
CA HIS A 20 -1.16 6.14 -6.19
C HIS A 20 -0.42 6.34 -4.87
N ALA A 21 0.77 6.92 -4.94
CA ALA A 21 1.50 7.37 -3.76
C ALA A 21 2.11 8.74 -4.03
N GLY A 22 1.99 9.66 -3.08
CA GLY A 22 2.45 11.04 -3.26
C GLY A 22 2.44 11.85 -1.96
N PRO A 23 3.06 13.02 -1.98
CA PRO A 23 3.13 13.88 -0.80
C PRO A 23 1.73 14.35 -0.39
N THR A 24 1.54 14.58 0.90
CA THR A 24 0.37 15.34 1.37
C THR A 24 0.46 16.78 0.86
N LYS A 25 -0.70 17.44 0.77
CA LYS A 25 -0.72 18.89 0.67
C LYS A 25 -0.28 19.48 2.01
N GLU A 26 0.42 20.60 1.96
CA GLU A 26 0.68 21.41 3.15
C GLU A 26 -0.65 21.98 3.67
N ASP A 27 -1.15 21.37 4.75
CA ASP A 27 -2.46 21.67 5.35
C ASP A 27 -2.46 21.18 6.80
N GLN A 28 -3.02 21.95 7.73
CA GLN A 28 -3.04 21.60 9.16
C GLN A 28 -3.73 20.24 9.44
N ARG A 29 -4.64 19.80 8.57
CA ARG A 29 -5.35 18.52 8.71
C ARG A 29 -4.49 17.32 8.36
N ASN A 30 -3.29 17.51 7.79
CA ASN A 30 -2.37 16.42 7.53
C ASN A 30 -1.77 15.83 8.82
N GLN A 31 -1.90 16.51 9.97
CA GLN A 31 -1.48 16.03 11.29
C GLN A 31 -0.04 15.50 11.34
N GLY A 32 0.86 16.06 10.53
CA GLY A 32 2.26 15.62 10.45
C GLY A 32 2.51 14.44 9.49
N TYR A 33 1.48 13.84 8.88
CA TYR A 33 1.65 12.87 7.80
C TYR A 33 2.14 13.58 6.52
N THR A 34 3.19 13.04 5.90
CA THR A 34 3.86 13.64 4.74
C THR A 34 3.68 12.86 3.44
N LEU A 35 3.20 11.62 3.51
CA LEU A 35 3.00 10.72 2.38
C LEU A 35 1.65 10.02 2.46
N VAL A 36 0.93 10.00 1.35
CA VAL A 36 -0.33 9.24 1.20
C VAL A 36 -0.09 8.12 0.20
N ALA A 37 -0.60 6.95 0.53
CA ALA A 37 -0.69 5.82 -0.38
C ALA A 37 -2.17 5.43 -0.51
N LYS A 38 -2.68 5.39 -1.75
CA LYS A 38 -4.08 5.07 -2.07
C LYS A 38 -4.11 3.90 -3.04
N SER A 39 -4.89 2.89 -2.66
CA SER A 39 -5.14 1.69 -3.46
C SER A 39 -6.64 1.52 -3.64
N GLU A 40 -7.08 1.20 -4.86
CA GLU A 40 -8.49 0.93 -5.17
C GLU A 40 -8.66 -0.51 -5.65
N PHE A 41 -9.70 -1.17 -5.18
CA PHE A 41 -10.00 -2.57 -5.44
C PHE A 41 -11.45 -2.72 -5.89
N ALA A 42 -11.75 -3.78 -6.65
CA ALA A 42 -13.11 -4.06 -7.10
C ALA A 42 -14.00 -4.62 -5.97
N SER A 43 -13.40 -5.17 -4.93
CA SER A 43 -14.11 -5.82 -3.83
C SER A 43 -13.35 -5.73 -2.51
N GLU A 44 -14.07 -5.95 -1.41
CA GLU A 44 -13.46 -6.07 -0.09
C GLU A 44 -12.52 -7.27 0.00
N ALA A 45 -12.88 -8.40 -0.63
CA ALA A 45 -12.03 -9.59 -0.67
C ALA A 45 -10.69 -9.36 -1.36
N ASP A 46 -10.64 -8.47 -2.36
CA ASP A 46 -9.41 -8.06 -3.01
C ASP A 46 -8.55 -7.15 -2.13
N MET A 47 -9.17 -6.27 -1.36
CA MET A 47 -8.49 -5.44 -0.36
C MET A 47 -7.88 -6.32 0.76
N TRP A 48 -8.62 -7.32 1.24
CA TRP A 48 -8.11 -8.27 2.23
C TRP A 48 -6.92 -9.06 1.70
N TYR A 49 -7.04 -9.65 0.51
CA TYR A 49 -5.93 -10.34 -0.14
C TYR A 49 -4.69 -9.43 -0.27
N TYR A 50 -4.89 -8.18 -0.68
CA TYR A 50 -3.82 -7.18 -0.75
C TYR A 50 -3.13 -6.96 0.60
N ASP A 51 -3.87 -6.80 1.70
CA ASP A 51 -3.24 -6.50 2.99
C ASP A 51 -2.53 -7.69 3.63
N SER A 52 -3.12 -8.89 3.56
CA SER A 52 -2.67 -10.08 4.28
C SER A 52 -1.79 -11.02 3.47
N GLU A 53 -2.07 -11.22 2.18
CA GLU A 53 -1.55 -12.35 1.41
C GLU A 53 -0.66 -11.95 0.22
N ASP A 54 -0.88 -10.76 -0.36
CA ASP A 54 -0.16 -10.33 -1.56
C ASP A 54 1.35 -10.22 -1.32
N LYS A 55 2.10 -11.12 -1.95
CA LYS A 55 3.56 -11.23 -1.76
C LYS A 55 4.28 -9.94 -2.14
N ALA A 56 3.86 -9.27 -3.21
CA ALA A 56 4.49 -8.03 -3.67
C ALA A 56 4.28 -6.89 -2.65
N HIS A 57 3.12 -6.82 -2.01
CA HIS A 57 2.82 -5.87 -0.95
C HIS A 57 3.60 -6.19 0.34
N GLN A 58 3.72 -7.47 0.71
CA GLN A 58 4.55 -7.89 1.85
C GLN A 58 6.03 -7.52 1.64
N GLU A 59 6.57 -7.76 0.44
CA GLU A 59 7.94 -7.34 0.09
C GLU A 59 8.11 -5.82 0.15
N LEU A 60 7.09 -5.06 -0.29
CA LEU A 60 7.10 -3.60 -0.15
C LEU A 60 7.15 -3.19 1.33
N LYS A 61 6.32 -3.79 2.20
CA LYS A 61 6.34 -3.53 3.65
C LYS A 61 7.74 -3.76 4.24
N VAL A 62 8.42 -4.85 3.85
CA VAL A 62 9.80 -5.14 4.29
C VAL A 62 10.80 -4.09 3.81
N LYS A 63 10.73 -3.69 2.53
CA LYS A 63 11.62 -2.66 1.95
C LYS A 63 11.45 -1.30 2.63
N LEU A 64 10.26 -1.00 3.18
CA LEU A 64 9.96 0.28 3.86
C LEU A 64 10.42 0.32 5.33
N LYS A 65 10.54 -0.83 6.02
CA LYS A 65 11.00 -0.89 7.42
C LYS A 65 12.26 -0.06 7.73
N PRO A 66 13.37 -0.13 6.98
CA PRO A 66 14.57 0.63 7.30
C PRO A 66 14.43 2.15 7.13
N LEU A 67 13.35 2.63 6.50
CA LEU A 67 13.10 4.06 6.34
C LEU A 67 12.53 4.71 7.60
N GLY A 68 12.17 3.92 8.62
CA GLY A 68 11.67 4.45 9.90
C GLY A 68 10.35 5.23 9.76
N LEU A 69 9.46 4.81 8.86
CA LEU A 69 8.18 5.48 8.64
C LEU A 69 7.31 5.40 9.90
N GLU A 70 7.11 6.53 10.56
CA GLU A 70 6.22 6.66 11.71
C GLU A 70 4.76 6.61 11.26
N GLY A 71 3.90 5.98 12.07
CA GLY A 71 2.46 5.92 11.82
C GLY A 71 2.02 4.93 10.72
N MET A 72 2.95 4.19 10.10
CA MET A 72 2.59 3.10 9.20
C MET A 72 1.96 1.95 10.00
N MET A 73 0.65 1.74 9.84
CA MET A 73 -0.06 0.61 10.43
C MET A 73 0.48 -0.70 9.84
N MET A 74 1.28 -1.41 10.62
CA MET A 74 1.72 -2.77 10.29
C MET A 74 0.70 -3.73 10.90
N SER A 75 0.03 -4.54 10.08
CA SER A 75 -0.83 -5.62 10.60
C SER A 75 -0.01 -6.46 11.58
N LYS A 76 -0.47 -6.53 12.84
CA LYS A 76 0.12 -7.40 13.85
C LYS A 76 -0.09 -8.84 13.38
N VAL A 77 1.01 -9.53 13.10
CA VAL A 77 1.05 -11.00 12.98
C VAL A 77 0.76 -11.61 14.33
#